data_AF-A0A3D5MTT0-F1
#
_entry.id   AF-A0A3D5MTT0-F1
#
_cell.length_a   1.000
_cell.length_b   1.000
_cell.length_c   1.000
_cell.angle_alpha   90.00
_cell.angle_beta   90.00
_cell.angle_gamma   90.00
#
_symmetry.space_group_name_H-M   'P 1'
#
loop_
_entity.id
_entity.type
_entity.pdbx_description
1 polymer ?
#
loop_
_entity_poly.entity_id
_entity_poly.type
_entity_poly.pdbx_seq_one_letter_code
_entity_poly.pdbx_strand_id
1 'polypeptide(L)' 'MEKTTNYNYAFVFYDVNEKRVQKVFKVCKKYLTHYQKSVFRGEMSPSKLIRLKTDLNKVINKSEDFICIV' A
#
# COMPACT_ATOMS: atom_id res chain seq x y z
N MET A 1 21.46 -21.88 -4.22
CA MET A 1 20.55 -20.89 -3.60
C MET A 1 19.81 -20.20 -4.73
N GLU A 2 18.50 -20.36 -4.81
CA GLU A 2 17.69 -19.66 -5.81
C GLU A 2 17.89 -18.15 -5.64
N LYS A 3 18.21 -17.46 -6.73
CA LYS A 3 18.25 -15.99 -6.75
C LYS A 3 16.82 -15.49 -6.60
N THR A 4 16.43 -15.14 -5.37
CA THR A 4 15.18 -14.43 -5.12
C THR A 4 15.28 -13.08 -5.83
N THR A 5 14.54 -12.93 -6.94
CA THR A 5 14.49 -11.64 -7.64
C THR A 5 13.73 -10.67 -6.74
N ASN A 6 14.46 -9.71 -6.14
CA ASN A 6 13.83 -8.63 -5.38
C ASN A 6 13.18 -7.68 -6.40
N TYR A 7 11.89 -7.85 -6.63
CA TYR A 7 11.09 -6.85 -7.32
C TYR A 7 11.01 -5.62 -6.42
N ASN A 8 11.84 -4.62 -6.73
CA ASN A 8 12.00 -3.43 -5.92
C ASN A 8 10.94 -2.36 -6.22
N TYR A 9 9.78 -2.73 -6.74
CA TYR A 9 8.74 -1.78 -7.13
C TYR A 9 7.37 -2.35 -6.82
N ALA A 10 6.49 -1.53 -6.27
CA ALA A 10 5.13 -1.93 -5.95
C ALA A 10 4.11 -0.92 -6.45
N PHE A 11 2.94 -1.41 -6.81
CA PHE A 11 1.72 -0.64 -6.99
C PHE A 11 0.76 -0.96 -5.85
N VAL A 12 0.08 0.07 -5.34
CA VAL A 12 -1.01 -0.08 -4.38
C VAL A 12 -2.27 0.48 -5.01
N PHE A 13 -3.28 -0.36 -5.16
CA PHE A 13 -4.62 0.00 -5.57
C PHE A 13 -5.54 -0.11 -4.36
N TYR A 14 -6.37 0.89 -4.12
CA TYR A 14 -7.29 0.85 -2.98
C TYR A 14 -8.68 1.33 -3.35
N ASP A 15 -9.68 0.60 -2.86
CA ASP A 15 -11.08 1.02 -2.82
C ASP A 15 -11.51 1.02 -1.35
N VAL A 16 -11.76 2.20 -0.81
CA VAL A 16 -11.95 2.39 0.64
C VAL A 16 -13.04 3.41 0.89
N ASN A 17 -13.79 3.20 1.96
CA ASN A 17 -14.85 4.13 2.34
C ASN A 17 -14.30 5.55 2.58
N GLU A 18 -15.07 6.57 2.21
CA GLU A 18 -14.68 8.00 2.36
C GLU A 18 -14.26 8.37 3.78
N LYS A 19 -14.86 7.74 4.80
CA LYS A 19 -14.48 7.94 6.22
C LYS A 19 -13.01 7.59 6.51
N ARG A 20 -12.39 6.71 5.71
CA ARG A 20 -11.02 6.19 5.90
C ARG A 20 -10.05 6.58 4.78
N VAL A 21 -10.54 7.10 3.66
CA VAL A 21 -9.72 7.46 2.48
C VAL A 21 -8.53 8.35 2.83
N GLN A 22 -8.74 9.37 3.68
CA GLN A 22 -7.68 10.29 4.09
C GLN A 22 -6.60 9.60 4.94
N LYS A 23 -6.99 8.61 5.77
CA LYS A 23 -6.05 7.84 6.58
C LYS A 23 -5.21 6.91 5.71
N VAL A 24 -5.86 6.17 4.80
CA VAL A 24 -5.19 5.27 3.86
C VAL A 24 -4.23 6.05 2.95
N PHE A 25 -4.67 7.18 2.39
CA PHE A 25 -3.84 8.07 1.59
C PHE A 25 -2.57 8.51 2.34
N LYS A 26 -2.72 8.96 3.59
CA LYS A 26 -1.58 9.38 4.43
C LYS A 26 -0.62 8.21 4.72
N VAL A 27 -1.14 7.00 4.90
CA VAL A 27 -0.28 5.81 5.06
C VAL A 27 0.48 5.53 3.77
N CYS A 28 -0.20 5.41 2.62
CA CYS A 28 0.45 5.13 1.34
C CYS A 28 1.53 6.17 0.98
N LYS A 29 1.26 7.47 1.24
CA LYS A 29 2.20 8.57 0.98
C LYS A 29 3.50 8.50 1.80
N LYS A 30 3.55 7.75 2.91
CA LYS A 30 4.79 7.53 3.68
C LYS A 30 5.74 6.55 2.98
N TYR A 31 5.21 5.67 2.14
CA TYR A 31 5.95 4.54 1.57
C TYR A 31 6.12 4.63 0.05
N LEU A 32 5.19 5.30 -0.64
CA LEU A 32 5.08 5.31 -2.09
C LEU A 32 4.71 6.72 -2.59
N THR A 33 4.89 6.93 -3.89
CA THR A 33 4.48 8.18 -4.56
C THR A 33 3.06 8.04 -5.09
N HIS A 34 2.24 9.07 -4.87
CA HIS A 34 0.89 9.13 -5.44
C HIS A 34 0.98 9.21 -6.96
N TYR A 35 0.24 8.35 -7.67
CA TYR A 35 0.25 8.29 -9.12
C TYR A 35 -1.05 8.80 -9.72
N GLN A 36 -2.19 8.31 -9.23
CA GLN A 36 -3.53 8.73 -9.62
C GLN A 36 -4.50 8.46 -8.47
N LYS A 37 -5.75 8.89 -8.60
CA LYS A 37 -6.80 8.58 -7.61
C LYS A 37 -6.81 7.08 -7.33
N SER A 38 -6.78 6.72 -6.05
CA SER A 38 -6.78 5.32 -5.60
C SER A 38 -5.54 4.50 -5.97
N VAL A 39 -4.46 5.13 -6.46
CA VAL A 39 -3.24 4.41 -6.86
C VAL A 39 -1.96 5.09 -6.39
N PHE A 40 -1.10 4.31 -5.76
CA PHE A 40 0.27 4.67 -5.41
C PHE A 40 1.24 3.71 -6.08
N ARG A 41 2.45 4.19 -6.37
CA ARG A 41 3.53 3.36 -6.92
C ARG A 41 4.91 3.86 -6.50
N GLY A 42 5.92 3.00 -6.58
CA GLY A 42 7.28 3.40 -6.24
C GLY A 42 8.14 2.25 -5.75
N GLU A 43 9.38 2.60 -5.41
CA GLU A 43 10.36 1.63 -4.94
C GLU A 43 9.95 0.99 -3.62
N MET A 44 10.07 -0.33 -3.56
CA MET A 44 9.66 -1.12 -2.41
C MET A 44 10.76 -2.11 -2.01
N SER A 45 11.03 -2.20 -0.71
CA SER A 45 11.83 -3.28 -0.14
C SER A 45 10.92 -4.23 0.65
N PRO A 46 11.33 -5.50 0.90
CA PRO A 46 10.55 -6.42 1.73
C PRO A 46 10.20 -5.83 3.12
N SER A 47 11.13 -5.11 3.74
CA SER A 47 10.92 -4.46 5.04
C SER A 47 9.94 -3.29 4.97
N LYS A 48 10.00 -2.46 3.92
CA LYS A 48 9.00 -1.39 3.69
C LYS A 48 7.62 -1.98 3.41
N LEU A 49 7.52 -3.07 2.66
CA LEU A 49 6.26 -3.74 2.35
C LEU A 49 5.58 -4.29 3.60
N ILE A 50 6.33 -4.93 4.49
CA ILE A 50 5.81 -5.41 5.77
C ILE A 50 5.25 -4.23 6.59
N ARG A 51 6.01 -3.15 6.72
CA ARG A 51 5.58 -1.95 7.47
C ARG A 51 4.35 -1.28 6.85
N LEU A 52 4.30 -1.14 5.52
CA LEU A 52 3.15 -0.63 4.79
C LEU A 52 1.90 -1.46 5.09
N LYS A 53 1.98 -2.79 4.98
CA LYS A 53 0.85 -3.69 5.30
C LYS A 53 0.43 -3.56 6.76
N THR A 54 1.37 -3.48 7.70
CA THR A 54 1.06 -3.29 9.13
C THR A 54 0.33 -1.97 9.38
N ASP A 55 0.78 -0.87 8.78
CA ASP A 55 0.14 0.44 8.99
C ASP A 55 -1.22 0.55 8.29
N LEU A 56 -1.37 -0.05 7.10
CA LEU A 56 -2.67 -0.12 6.43
C LEU A 56 -3.69 -0.91 7.26
N ASN A 57 -3.30 -2.04 7.83
CA ASN A 57 -4.18 -2.85 8.68
C ASN A 57 -4.69 -2.11 9.94
N LYS A 58 -4.01 -1.03 10.39
CA LYS A 58 -4.48 -0.20 11.51
C LYS A 58 -5.57 0.79 11.11
N VAL A 59 -5.72 1.09 9.82
CA VAL A 59 -6.61 2.16 9.34
C VAL A 59 -7.77 1.67 8.47
N ILE A 60 -7.69 0.46 7.91
CA ILE A 60 -8.76 -0.12 7.09
C ILE A 60 -9.77 -0.92 7.92
N ASN A 61 -10.99 -1.02 7.40
CA ASN A 61 -11.93 -2.05 7.78
C ASN A 61 -11.98 -3.14 6.70
N LYS A 62 -11.51 -4.35 6.99
CA LYS A 62 -11.44 -5.46 6.01
C LYS A 62 -12.80 -5.95 5.50
N SER A 63 -13.91 -5.61 6.15
CA SER A 63 -15.25 -5.95 5.66
C SER A 63 -15.81 -4.94 4.66
N GLU A 64 -15.22 -3.75 4.57
CA GLU A 64 -15.71 -2.64 3.75
C GLU A 64 -14.66 -2.13 2.73
N ASP A 65 -13.37 -2.31 3.04
CA ASP A 65 -12.25 -1.77 2.29
C ASP A 65 -11.49 -2.88 1.57
N PHE A 66 -11.03 -2.57 0.37
CA PHE A 66 -10.17 -3.42 -0.44
C PHE A 66 -8.84 -2.72 -0.73
N ILE A 67 -7.74 -3.44 -0.53
CA ILE A 67 -6.39 -3.01 -0.90
C ILE A 67 -5.69 -4.14 -1.64
N CYS A 68 -5.18 -3.83 -2.83
CA CYS A 68 -4.35 -4.72 -3.63
C CYS A 68 -2.93 -4.12 -3.73
N ILE A 69 -1.91 -4.97 -3.54
CA ILE A 69 -0.50 -4.60 -3.69
C ILE A 69 0.12 -5.56 -4.70
N VAL A 70 0.68 -5.02 -5.79
CA VAL A 70 1.33 -5.76 -6.89
C VAL A 70 2.80 -5.38 -6.97
#